data_AF-A0A957GR09-F1
#
_entry.id   AF-A0A957GR09-F1
#
_cell.length_a   1.000
_cell.length_b   1.000
_cell.length_c   1.000
_cell.angle_alpha   90.00
_cell.angle_beta   90.00
_cell.angle_gamma   90.00
#
_symmetry.space_group_name_H-M   'P 1'
#
loop_
_entity.id
_entity.type
_entity.pdbx_description
1 polymer ?
#
loop_
_entity_poly.entity_id
_entity_poly.type
_entity_poly.pdbx_seq_one_letter_code
_entity_poly.pdbx_strand_id
1 'polypeptide(L)'
;GFTWGPVWPGGIPLPAPYHWQEFLALLKRLDRTDMAYLHGELYRGGRWQFFVIALLIKTPLPTLLLLGVGIVFLLRRRRWGSEAALWLLPAVYYANALISDLNIGYRHILPVLPFIWLLAGSSVVLLRQRWQKVAVAGLTGWLIVAALWLHPSYLAYFNELVGGPQNGRFWLTVSDLDWGQDLPGLAAYRQTHADQPLFLSWFGTADPQHYGLNYHPLPAWPPRG
;
A
#
# COMPACT_ATOMS: atom_id res chain seq x y z
N GLY A 1 18.60 -13.50 18.32
CA GLY A 1 18.34 -13.56 19.77
C GLY A 1 18.51 -12.18 20.37
N PHE A 2 17.97 -11.93 21.57
CA PHE A 2 18.18 -10.66 22.28
C PHE A 2 19.65 -10.54 22.68
N THR A 3 20.33 -9.47 22.24
CA THR A 3 21.75 -9.23 22.51
C THR A 3 21.94 -7.96 23.32
N TRP A 4 23.07 -7.84 24.00
CA TRP A 4 23.46 -6.64 24.73
C TRP A 4 24.80 -6.16 24.19
N GLY A 5 24.92 -4.89 23.80
CA GLY A 5 26.14 -4.39 23.19
C GLY A 5 26.03 -2.96 22.68
N PRO A 6 27.13 -2.38 22.20
CA PRO A 6 27.14 -0.99 21.74
C PRO A 6 26.47 -0.84 20.36
N VAL A 7 25.74 0.25 20.17
CA VAL A 7 25.05 0.56 18.88
C VAL A 7 26.05 1.00 17.80
N TRP A 8 27.13 1.68 18.18
CA TRP A 8 28.26 2.02 17.31
C TRP A 8 29.58 1.70 18.04
N PRO A 9 30.71 1.53 17.32
CA PRO A 9 32.00 1.24 17.94
C PRO A 9 32.33 2.26 19.03
N GLY A 10 32.56 1.79 20.27
CA GLY A 10 32.86 2.64 21.43
C GLY A 10 31.65 3.29 22.12
N GLY A 11 30.42 3.02 21.68
CA GLY A 11 29.20 3.54 22.31
C GLY A 11 28.81 2.84 23.62
N ILE A 12 27.81 3.40 24.32
CA ILE A 12 27.24 2.80 25.53
C ILE A 12 26.52 1.50 25.15
N PRO A 13 26.73 0.39 25.89
CA PRO A 13 25.99 -0.84 25.66
C PRO A 13 24.48 -0.66 25.92
N LEU A 14 23.66 -0.99 24.93
CA LEU A 14 22.20 -0.97 25.03
C LEU A 14 21.63 -2.37 24.80
N PRO A 15 20.43 -2.66 25.34
CA PRO A 15 19.69 -3.85 24.97
C PRO A 15 19.33 -3.79 23.49
N ALA A 16 19.45 -4.94 22.82
CA ALA A 16 19.09 -5.14 21.42
C ALA A 16 19.73 -4.11 20.46
N PRO A 17 21.08 -3.97 20.45
CA PRO A 17 21.78 -2.91 19.71
C PRO A 17 21.47 -2.89 18.22
N TYR A 18 21.21 -4.06 17.62
CA TYR A 18 20.79 -4.17 16.22
C TYR A 18 19.50 -3.39 15.93
N HIS A 19 18.51 -3.40 16.83
CA HIS A 19 17.26 -2.66 16.63
C HIS A 19 17.47 -1.15 16.67
N TRP A 20 18.39 -0.68 17.51
CA TRP A 20 18.79 0.74 17.52
C TRP A 20 19.54 1.12 16.25
N GLN A 21 20.43 0.25 15.75
CA GLN A 21 21.11 0.47 14.47
C GLN A 21 20.11 0.57 13.32
N GLU A 22 19.13 -0.34 13.24
CA GLU A 22 18.06 -0.30 12.24
C GLU A 22 17.18 0.94 12.39
N PHE A 23 16.82 1.34 13.61
CA PHE A 23 16.07 2.56 13.85
C PHE A 23 16.84 3.80 13.37
N LEU A 24 18.13 3.91 13.69
CA LEU A 24 18.97 5.00 13.21
C LEU A 24 19.17 4.95 11.69
N ALA A 25 19.27 3.76 11.10
CA ALA A 25 19.33 3.59 9.66
C ALA A 25 18.01 4.03 8.99
N LEU A 26 16.87 3.74 9.61
CA LEU A 26 15.55 4.22 9.17
C LEU A 26 15.47 5.74 9.24
N LEU A 27 15.90 6.37 10.33
CA LEU A 27 15.94 7.83 10.42
C LEU A 27 16.80 8.46 9.32
N LYS A 28 17.98 7.88 9.05
CA LYS A 28 18.83 8.32 7.93
C LYS A 28 18.21 8.09 6.55
N ARG A 29 17.28 7.14 6.41
CA ARG A 29 16.53 6.93 5.16
C ARG A 29 15.46 8.00 4.96
N LEU A 30 14.94 8.62 6.02
CA LEU A 30 13.98 9.72 5.89
C LEU A 30 14.59 10.93 5.17
N ASP A 31 15.91 11.12 5.27
CA ASP A 31 16.65 12.19 4.55
C ASP A 31 16.89 11.85 3.07
N ARG A 32 16.58 10.63 2.62
CA ARG A 32 16.72 10.23 1.21
C ARG A 32 15.44 10.50 0.46
N THR A 33 15.57 11.19 -0.67
CA THR A 33 14.53 11.23 -1.70
C THR A 33 14.55 9.92 -2.49
N ASP A 34 13.60 9.05 -2.21
CA ASP A 34 13.43 7.80 -2.96
C ASP A 34 12.84 8.05 -4.36
N MET A 35 13.08 7.11 -5.27
CA MET A 35 12.44 7.09 -6.59
C MET A 35 11.02 6.55 -6.43
N ALA A 36 10.06 7.26 -7.01
CA ALA A 36 8.66 6.86 -7.07
C ALA A 36 8.15 6.93 -8.50
N TYR A 37 7.04 6.23 -8.75
CA TYR A 37 6.36 6.20 -10.04
C TYR A 37 4.91 6.63 -9.88
N LEU A 38 4.43 7.47 -10.78
CA LEU A 38 3.03 7.86 -10.85
C LEU A 38 2.65 8.14 -12.31
N HIS A 39 1.69 7.38 -12.83
CA HIS A 39 1.05 7.61 -14.13
C HIS A 39 2.03 7.91 -15.28
N GLY A 40 2.97 6.99 -15.51
CA GLY A 40 3.98 7.12 -16.58
C GLY A 40 5.25 7.88 -16.20
N GLU A 41 5.27 8.60 -15.07
CA GLU A 41 6.41 9.42 -14.66
C GLU A 41 7.19 8.80 -13.50
N LEU A 42 8.52 8.69 -13.68
CA LEU A 42 9.47 8.43 -12.61
C LEU A 42 9.96 9.77 -12.03
N TYR A 43 9.94 9.90 -10.71
CA TYR A 43 10.37 11.11 -10.01
C TYR A 43 11.09 10.78 -8.71
N ARG A 44 11.80 11.78 -8.15
CA ARG A 44 12.45 11.71 -6.84
C ARG A 44 11.68 12.56 -5.82
N GLY A 45 11.56 12.06 -4.59
CA GLY A 45 10.88 12.75 -3.50
C GLY A 45 9.36 12.59 -3.54
N GLY A 46 8.64 13.55 -2.96
CA GLY A 46 7.21 13.49 -2.75
C GLY A 46 6.38 14.23 -3.79
N ARG A 47 5.20 13.67 -4.08
CA ARG A 47 4.09 14.32 -4.78
C ARG A 47 2.80 14.00 -4.03
N TRP A 48 2.08 15.02 -3.57
CA TRP A 48 0.79 14.87 -2.89
C TRP A 48 -0.23 14.05 -3.70
N GLN A 49 -0.18 14.18 -5.03
CA GLN A 49 -1.05 13.47 -5.97
C GLN A 49 -0.96 11.96 -5.82
N PHE A 50 0.20 11.43 -5.40
CA PHE A 50 0.43 10.02 -5.23
C PHE A 50 -0.55 9.41 -4.23
N PHE A 51 -0.66 9.97 -3.02
CA PHE A 51 -1.55 9.42 -1.99
C PHE A 51 -3.03 9.70 -2.25
N VAL A 52 -3.36 10.77 -2.98
CA VAL A 52 -4.73 11.00 -3.46
C VAL A 52 -5.12 9.95 -4.48
N ILE A 53 -4.29 9.75 -5.51
CA ILE A 53 -4.54 8.77 -6.58
C ILE A 53 -4.52 7.36 -6.00
N ALA A 54 -3.52 7.00 -5.19
CA ALA A 54 -3.44 5.70 -4.54
C ALA A 54 -4.69 5.41 -3.72
N LEU A 55 -5.18 6.36 -2.93
CA LEU A 55 -6.45 6.18 -2.22
C LEU A 55 -7.62 5.93 -3.16
N LEU A 56 -7.74 6.71 -4.23
CA LEU A 56 -8.84 6.60 -5.18
C LEU A 56 -8.80 5.34 -6.04
N ILE A 57 -7.64 4.75 -6.30
CA ILE A 57 -7.53 3.59 -7.22
C ILE A 57 -7.25 2.27 -6.49
N LYS A 58 -6.71 2.31 -5.27
CA LYS A 58 -6.48 1.13 -4.41
C LYS A 58 -7.65 0.83 -3.47
N THR A 59 -8.57 1.77 -3.28
CA THR A 59 -9.75 1.54 -2.45
C THR A 59 -10.89 0.98 -3.32
N PRO A 60 -11.60 -0.08 -2.88
CA PRO A 60 -12.75 -0.58 -3.61
C PRO A 60 -13.84 0.48 -3.83
N LEU A 61 -14.45 0.49 -5.02
CA LEU A 61 -15.53 1.42 -5.36
C LEU A 61 -16.69 1.44 -4.35
N PRO A 62 -17.16 0.29 -3.82
CA PRO A 62 -18.14 0.25 -2.74
C PRO A 62 -17.77 1.15 -1.55
N THR A 63 -16.50 1.08 -1.14
CA THR A 63 -15.97 1.84 -0.01
C THR A 63 -15.86 3.32 -0.35
N LEU A 64 -15.42 3.69 -1.56
CA LEU A 64 -15.32 5.09 -2.00
C LEU A 64 -16.70 5.76 -2.10
N LEU A 65 -17.70 5.05 -2.63
CA LEU A 65 -19.08 5.56 -2.70
C LEU A 65 -19.64 5.84 -1.31
N LEU A 66 -19.49 4.88 -0.38
CA LEU A 66 -19.92 5.07 1.00
C LEU A 66 -19.14 6.17 1.71
N LEU A 67 -17.83 6.29 1.46
CA LEU A 67 -16.99 7.35 2.02
C LEU A 67 -17.49 8.73 1.57
N GLY A 68 -17.79 8.91 0.28
CA GLY A 68 -18.32 10.16 -0.24
C GLY A 68 -19.63 10.57 0.43
N VAL A 69 -20.56 9.63 0.59
CA VAL A 69 -21.81 9.84 1.33
C VAL A 69 -21.53 10.19 2.80
N GLY A 70 -20.57 9.51 3.42
CA GLY A 70 -20.22 9.69 4.84
C GLY A 70 -19.61 11.07 5.10
N ILE A 71 -18.75 11.55 4.19
CA ILE A 71 -18.19 12.90 4.24
C ILE A 71 -19.30 13.95 4.12
N VAL A 72 -20.21 13.82 3.13
CA VAL A 72 -21.32 14.76 2.97
C VAL A 72 -22.21 14.78 4.22
N PHE A 73 -22.48 13.61 4.81
CA PHE A 73 -23.22 13.51 6.05
C PHE A 73 -22.51 14.17 7.23
N LEU A 74 -21.22 13.89 7.42
CA LEU A 74 -20.40 14.49 8.46
C LEU A 74 -20.40 16.02 8.36
N LEU A 75 -20.17 16.57 7.16
CA LEU A 75 -20.13 18.01 6.91
C LEU A 75 -21.49 18.71 7.13
N ARG A 76 -22.60 18.02 6.86
CA ARG A 76 -23.96 18.55 7.11
C ARG A 76 -24.36 18.48 8.58
N ARG A 77 -23.68 17.66 9.38
CA ARG A 77 -24.01 17.45 10.79
C ARG A 77 -23.38 18.56 11.64
N ARG A 78 -24.21 19.35 12.34
CA ARG A 78 -23.77 20.42 13.25
C ARG A 78 -22.95 19.95 14.49
N ARG A 79 -22.59 18.67 14.60
CA ARG A 79 -21.89 18.05 15.76
C ARG A 79 -20.42 17.67 15.54
N TRP A 80 -19.82 18.07 14.42
CA TRP A 80 -18.40 17.88 14.13
C TRP A 80 -17.46 18.29 15.29
N GLY A 81 -17.79 19.34 16.06
CA GLY A 81 -16.99 19.77 17.21
C GLY A 81 -16.80 18.71 18.32
N SER A 82 -17.82 17.88 18.60
CA SER A 82 -17.71 16.83 19.63
C SER A 82 -16.94 15.60 19.17
N GLU A 83 -16.82 15.41 17.85
CA GLU A 83 -16.08 14.30 17.23
C GLU A 83 -14.74 14.78 16.65
N ALA A 84 -14.36 16.05 16.88
CA ALA A 84 -13.17 16.65 16.26
C ALA A 84 -11.90 15.87 16.59
N ALA A 85 -11.75 15.41 17.83
CA ALA A 85 -10.60 14.60 18.25
C ALA A 85 -10.49 13.27 17.47
N LEU A 86 -11.62 12.66 17.12
CA LEU A 86 -11.68 11.41 16.35
C LEU A 86 -11.20 11.62 14.91
N TRP A 87 -11.58 12.74 14.29
CA TRP A 87 -11.27 13.03 12.89
C TRP A 87 -9.93 13.75 12.71
N LEU A 88 -9.43 14.43 13.75
CA LEU A 88 -8.18 15.18 13.69
C LEU A 88 -6.98 14.25 13.46
N LEU A 89 -6.93 13.11 14.17
CA LEU A 89 -5.82 12.17 14.05
C LEU A 89 -5.62 11.63 12.63
N PRO A 90 -6.62 10.99 11.97
CA PRO A 90 -6.47 10.54 10.59
C PRO A 90 -6.26 11.69 9.61
N ALA A 91 -6.85 12.86 9.85
CA ALA A 91 -6.68 14.03 8.98
C ALA A 91 -5.25 14.57 9.03
N VAL A 92 -4.67 14.74 10.22
CA VAL A 92 -3.27 15.19 10.39
C VAL A 92 -2.31 14.14 9.83
N TYR A 93 -2.56 12.87 10.09
CA TYR A 93 -1.73 11.79 9.56
C TYR A 93 -1.77 11.75 8.02
N TYR A 94 -2.95 11.84 7.42
CA TYR A 94 -3.09 11.87 5.96
C TYR A 94 -2.48 13.15 5.36
N ALA A 95 -2.67 14.31 5.99
CA ALA A 95 -2.04 15.55 5.58
C ALA A 95 -0.50 15.45 5.61
N ASN A 96 0.05 14.84 6.67
CA ASN A 96 1.48 14.55 6.76
C ASN A 96 1.95 13.62 5.63
N ALA A 97 1.18 12.59 5.29
CA ALA A 97 1.49 11.73 4.15
C ALA A 97 1.50 12.50 2.82
N LEU A 98 0.55 13.42 2.60
CA LEU A 98 0.47 14.23 1.38
C LEU A 98 1.66 15.16 1.15
N ILE A 99 2.31 15.63 2.23
CA ILE A 99 3.48 16.51 2.16
C ILE A 99 4.81 15.75 2.34
N SER A 100 4.75 14.44 2.58
CA SER A 100 5.92 13.59 2.77
C SER A 100 6.66 13.35 1.45
N ASP A 101 7.98 13.28 1.51
CA ASP A 101 8.80 12.84 0.38
C ASP A 101 8.77 11.32 0.13
N LEU A 102 8.11 10.58 1.01
CA LEU A 102 8.07 9.11 1.00
C LEU A 102 6.85 8.56 0.26
N ASN A 103 6.90 8.59 -1.06
CA ASN A 103 5.89 7.98 -1.92
C ASN A 103 6.17 6.49 -2.18
N ILE A 104 6.26 5.70 -1.10
CA ILE A 104 6.61 4.26 -1.12
C ILE A 104 5.38 3.36 -0.87
N GLY A 105 4.27 3.77 -1.48
CA GLY A 105 3.06 2.99 -1.65
C GLY A 105 1.96 3.19 -0.62
N TYR A 106 0.78 2.69 -0.99
CA TYR A 106 -0.50 2.82 -0.28
C TYR A 106 -0.44 2.40 1.19
N ARG A 107 0.52 1.53 1.55
CA ARG A 107 0.78 1.12 2.94
C ARG A 107 0.98 2.30 3.90
N HIS A 108 1.47 3.43 3.41
CA HIS A 108 1.75 4.62 4.22
C HIS A 108 0.48 5.23 4.81
N ILE A 109 -0.66 5.03 4.15
CA ILE A 109 -1.95 5.58 4.58
C ILE A 109 -2.85 4.52 5.23
N LEU A 110 -2.34 3.31 5.51
CA LEU A 110 -3.09 2.28 6.24
C LEU A 110 -3.67 2.76 7.57
N PRO A 111 -2.96 3.57 8.39
CA PRO A 111 -3.53 4.09 9.63
C PRO A 111 -4.80 4.94 9.45
N VAL A 112 -5.04 5.46 8.24
CA VAL A 112 -6.24 6.26 7.91
C VAL A 112 -7.45 5.36 7.60
N LEU A 113 -7.24 4.12 7.13
CA LEU A 113 -8.32 3.27 6.62
C LEU A 113 -9.41 2.91 7.63
N PRO A 114 -9.11 2.62 8.92
CA PRO A 114 -10.15 2.36 9.91
C PRO A 114 -11.16 3.49 10.02
N PHE A 115 -10.70 4.73 9.90
CA PHE A 115 -11.54 5.93 9.94
C PHE A 115 -12.36 6.11 8.66
N ILE A 116 -11.78 5.76 7.51
CA ILE A 116 -12.51 5.68 6.23
C ILE A 116 -13.64 4.66 6.33
N TRP A 117 -13.39 3.47 6.89
CA TRP A 117 -14.42 2.46 7.08
C TRP A 117 -15.50 2.89 8.08
N LEU A 118 -15.12 3.60 9.14
CA LEU A 118 -16.06 4.17 10.09
C LEU A 118 -17.00 5.20 9.42
N LEU A 119 -16.44 6.12 8.63
CA LEU A 119 -17.23 7.08 7.86
C LEU A 119 -18.12 6.39 6.84
N ALA A 120 -17.57 5.42 6.08
CA ALA A 120 -18.32 4.65 5.12
C ALA A 120 -19.49 3.89 5.77
N GLY A 121 -19.29 3.32 6.96
CA GLY A 121 -20.35 2.63 7.72
C GLY A 121 -21.46 3.58 8.20
N SER A 122 -21.11 4.81 8.58
CA SER A 122 -22.10 5.81 9.01
C SER A 122 -23.14 6.14 7.92
N SER A 123 -22.77 6.00 6.65
CA SER A 123 -23.62 6.24 5.48
C SER A 123 -24.79 5.26 5.38
N VAL A 124 -24.66 4.04 5.89
CA VAL A 124 -25.70 3.01 5.79
C VAL A 124 -26.95 3.40 6.59
N VAL A 125 -26.78 4.14 7.68
CA VAL A 125 -27.88 4.61 8.54
C VAL A 125 -28.82 5.57 7.80
N LEU A 126 -28.34 6.20 6.72
CA LEU A 126 -29.14 7.11 5.88
C LEU A 126 -30.14 6.37 4.99
N LEU A 127 -29.94 5.07 4.78
CA LEU A 127 -30.88 4.24 4.02
C LEU A 127 -32.09 3.86 4.87
N ARG A 128 -33.27 3.77 4.25
CA ARG A 128 -34.46 3.22 4.90
C ARG A 128 -34.15 1.79 5.40
N GLN A 129 -34.58 1.43 6.62
CA GLN A 129 -34.25 0.15 7.26
C GLN A 129 -34.44 -1.08 6.36
N ARG A 130 -35.53 -1.12 5.57
CA ARG A 130 -35.80 -2.22 4.61
C ARG A 130 -34.69 -2.43 3.56
N TRP A 131 -33.97 -1.38 3.19
CA TRP A 131 -32.90 -1.41 2.18
C TRP A 131 -31.51 -1.57 2.77
N GLN A 132 -31.33 -1.34 4.07
CA GLN A 132 -30.02 -1.44 4.74
C GLN A 132 -29.44 -2.85 4.57
N LYS A 133 -30.22 -3.89 4.86
CA LYS A 133 -29.79 -5.30 4.71
C LYS A 133 -29.39 -5.62 3.27
N VAL A 134 -30.19 -5.17 2.30
CA VAL A 134 -29.93 -5.41 0.87
C VAL A 134 -28.66 -4.70 0.42
N ALA A 135 -28.48 -3.43 0.80
CA ALA A 135 -27.29 -2.66 0.47
C ALA A 135 -26.03 -3.27 1.09
N VAL A 136 -26.07 -3.60 2.38
CA VAL A 136 -24.93 -4.24 3.07
C VAL A 136 -24.60 -5.58 2.42
N ALA A 137 -25.59 -6.42 2.13
CA ALA A 137 -25.39 -7.71 1.46
C ALA A 137 -24.77 -7.54 0.07
N GLY A 138 -25.28 -6.61 -0.74
CA GLY A 138 -24.77 -6.34 -2.09
C GLY A 138 -23.33 -5.80 -2.09
N LEU A 139 -23.02 -4.83 -1.22
CA LEU A 139 -21.69 -4.27 -1.09
C LEU A 139 -20.68 -5.30 -0.55
N THR A 140 -21.09 -6.12 0.42
CA THR A 140 -20.27 -7.23 0.93
C THR A 140 -20.03 -8.26 -0.16
N GLY A 141 -21.07 -8.60 -0.93
CA GLY A 141 -20.97 -9.51 -2.07
C GLY A 141 -19.97 -9.01 -3.11
N TRP A 142 -19.99 -7.72 -3.45
CA TRP A 142 -19.01 -7.11 -4.36
C TRP A 142 -17.59 -7.24 -3.81
N LEU A 143 -17.36 -6.92 -2.54
CA LEU A 143 -16.04 -7.06 -1.92
C LEU A 143 -15.55 -8.51 -1.92
N ILE A 144 -16.43 -9.48 -1.66
CA ILE A 144 -16.11 -10.92 -1.72
C ILE A 144 -15.72 -11.32 -3.14
N VAL A 145 -16.49 -10.92 -4.15
CA VAL A 145 -16.18 -11.22 -5.56
C VAL A 145 -14.83 -10.61 -5.96
N ALA A 146 -14.56 -9.36 -5.58
CA ALA A 146 -13.28 -8.72 -5.84
C ALA A 146 -12.11 -9.46 -5.15
N ALA A 147 -12.28 -9.86 -3.89
CA ALA A 147 -11.25 -10.60 -3.15
C ALA A 147 -10.99 -11.98 -3.76
N LEU A 148 -12.03 -12.71 -4.15
CA LEU A 148 -11.89 -14.02 -4.80
C LEU A 148 -11.25 -13.90 -6.18
N TRP A 149 -11.64 -12.89 -6.96
CA TRP A 149 -11.08 -12.64 -8.29
C TRP A 149 -9.59 -12.33 -8.24
N LEU A 150 -9.12 -11.71 -7.16
CA LEU A 150 -7.71 -11.37 -6.98
C LEU A 150 -6.87 -12.41 -6.26
N HIS A 151 -7.45 -13.51 -5.77
CA HIS A 151 -6.65 -14.52 -5.09
C HIS A 151 -5.63 -15.14 -6.06
N PRO A 152 -4.33 -15.25 -5.69
CA PRO A 152 -3.69 -14.87 -4.43
C PRO A 152 -3.01 -13.48 -4.42
N SER A 153 -3.07 -12.75 -5.53
CA SER A 153 -2.35 -11.50 -5.79
C SER A 153 -3.05 -10.23 -5.27
N TYR A 154 -3.43 -10.21 -3.99
CA TYR A 154 -4.19 -9.09 -3.39
C TYR A 154 -3.48 -7.73 -3.48
N LEU A 155 -2.14 -7.69 -3.42
CA LEU A 155 -1.39 -6.43 -3.53
C LEU A 155 -1.62 -5.74 -4.88
N ALA A 156 -1.83 -6.53 -5.93
CA ALA A 156 -2.14 -6.05 -7.27
C ALA A 156 -3.58 -5.54 -7.43
N TYR A 157 -4.34 -5.36 -6.34
CA TYR A 157 -5.66 -4.73 -6.42
C TYR A 157 -5.56 -3.30 -6.95
N PHE A 158 -6.31 -3.05 -8.01
CA PHE A 158 -6.69 -1.73 -8.47
C PHE A 158 -8.17 -1.81 -8.81
N ASN A 159 -8.91 -0.76 -8.50
CA ASN A 159 -10.34 -0.75 -8.78
C ASN A 159 -10.65 -0.52 -10.26
N GLU A 160 -11.93 -0.61 -10.58
CA GLU A 160 -12.44 -0.64 -11.93
C GLU A 160 -12.27 0.70 -12.66
N LEU A 161 -12.08 1.83 -11.95
CA LEU A 161 -11.86 3.15 -12.56
C LEU A 161 -10.59 3.22 -13.41
N VAL A 162 -9.60 2.40 -13.08
CA VAL A 162 -8.33 2.32 -13.82
C VAL A 162 -8.23 1.04 -14.65
N GLY A 163 -9.32 0.29 -14.81
CA GLY A 163 -9.34 -0.96 -15.56
C GLY A 163 -8.84 -2.17 -14.77
N GLY A 164 -8.85 -2.10 -13.44
CA GLY A 164 -8.53 -3.24 -12.58
C GLY A 164 -7.03 -3.58 -12.51
N PRO A 165 -6.70 -4.76 -11.94
CA PRO A 165 -5.33 -5.21 -11.72
C PRO A 165 -4.45 -5.23 -12.98
N GLN A 166 -5.05 -5.47 -14.15
CA GLN A 166 -4.31 -5.55 -15.42
C GLN A 166 -3.71 -4.21 -15.87
N ASN A 167 -4.36 -3.10 -15.50
CA ASN A 167 -3.98 -1.76 -15.93
C ASN A 167 -3.37 -0.91 -14.81
N GLY A 168 -3.44 -1.38 -13.55
CA GLY A 168 -2.92 -0.66 -12.39
C GLY A 168 -1.44 -0.29 -12.47
N ARG A 169 -0.62 -1.11 -13.13
CA ARG A 169 0.82 -0.87 -13.35
C ARG A 169 1.12 0.43 -14.11
N PHE A 170 0.17 0.95 -14.89
CA PHE A 170 0.33 2.22 -15.58
C PHE A 170 0.13 3.42 -14.64
N TRP A 171 -0.44 3.19 -13.45
CA TRP A 171 -0.72 4.23 -12.46
C TRP A 171 0.28 4.21 -11.30
N LEU A 172 0.48 3.04 -10.68
CA LEU A 172 1.37 2.85 -9.54
C LEU A 172 2.15 1.55 -9.73
N THR A 173 3.42 1.53 -9.33
CA THR A 173 4.31 0.36 -9.45
C THR A 173 5.08 0.13 -8.14
N VAL A 174 6.07 -0.77 -8.17
CA VAL A 174 6.91 -1.12 -7.03
C VAL A 174 6.03 -1.58 -5.87
N SER A 175 6.09 -0.94 -4.70
CA SER A 175 5.44 -1.33 -3.46
C SER A 175 3.93 -1.45 -3.51
N ASP A 176 3.29 -0.88 -4.53
CA ASP A 176 1.86 -0.98 -4.78
C ASP A 176 1.47 -2.15 -5.68
N LEU A 177 2.41 -2.83 -6.32
CA LEU A 177 2.14 -3.94 -7.23
C LEU A 177 2.85 -5.21 -6.79
N ASP A 178 4.16 -5.10 -6.56
CA ASP A 178 5.02 -6.17 -6.07
C ASP A 178 6.18 -5.59 -5.25
N TRP A 179 6.38 -6.11 -4.05
CA TRP A 179 7.49 -5.73 -3.17
C TRP A 179 8.52 -6.83 -2.98
N GLY A 180 8.54 -7.77 -3.92
CA GLY A 180 9.47 -8.88 -3.96
C GLY A 180 8.83 -10.20 -3.54
N GLN A 181 7.52 -10.34 -3.65
CA GLN A 181 6.80 -11.56 -3.27
C GLN A 181 6.39 -12.45 -4.45
N ASP A 182 6.53 -11.98 -5.70
CA ASP A 182 5.99 -12.70 -6.88
C ASP A 182 6.94 -13.75 -7.48
N LEU A 183 8.07 -14.07 -6.83
CA LEU A 183 8.99 -15.15 -7.27
C LEU A 183 8.31 -16.51 -7.43
N PRO A 184 7.37 -16.95 -6.56
CA PRO A 184 6.62 -18.18 -6.79
C PRO A 184 5.78 -18.13 -8.07
N GLY A 185 5.18 -16.97 -8.39
CA GLY A 185 4.44 -16.76 -9.63
C GLY A 185 5.35 -16.88 -10.85
N LEU A 186 6.54 -16.26 -10.78
CA LEU A 186 7.57 -16.39 -11.81
C LEU A 186 8.05 -17.84 -11.98
N ALA A 187 8.23 -18.59 -10.88
CA ALA A 187 8.61 -20.00 -10.92
C ALA A 187 7.54 -20.86 -11.59
N ALA A 188 6.25 -20.61 -11.30
CA ALA A 188 5.14 -21.29 -11.97
C ALA A 188 5.08 -20.95 -13.47
N TYR A 189 5.28 -19.67 -13.83
CA TYR A 189 5.36 -19.25 -15.24
C TYR A 189 6.51 -19.94 -15.99
N ARG A 190 7.66 -20.11 -15.32
CA ARG A 190 8.84 -20.77 -15.88
C ARG A 190 8.60 -22.25 -16.23
N GLN A 191 7.75 -22.95 -15.47
CA GLN A 191 7.43 -24.36 -15.73
C GLN A 191 6.76 -24.57 -17.10
N THR A 192 5.99 -23.59 -17.57
CA THR A 192 5.29 -23.66 -18.86
C THR A 192 6.06 -23.01 -20.02
N HIS A 193 7.19 -22.36 -19.75
CA HIS A 193 8.01 -21.63 -20.72
C HIS A 193 9.49 -22.02 -20.63
N ALA A 194 9.77 -23.28 -20.29
CA ALA A 194 11.10 -23.79 -19.90
C ALA A 194 12.20 -23.66 -21.00
N ASP A 195 11.79 -23.51 -22.25
CA ASP A 195 12.65 -23.43 -23.44
C ASP A 195 13.29 -22.05 -23.64
N GLN A 196 12.75 -21.00 -23.02
CA GLN A 196 13.23 -19.63 -23.22
C GLN A 196 14.27 -19.22 -22.16
N PRO A 197 15.30 -18.42 -22.50
CA PRO A 197 16.20 -17.85 -21.48
C PRO A 197 15.43 -16.85 -20.59
N LEU A 198 15.62 -16.95 -19.27
CA LEU A 198 15.03 -16.03 -18.30
C LEU A 198 15.99 -14.87 -18.04
N PHE A 199 15.63 -13.66 -18.44
CA PHE A 199 16.33 -12.43 -18.05
C PHE A 199 15.53 -11.75 -16.94
N LEU A 200 16.17 -11.48 -15.80
CA LEU A 200 15.44 -11.02 -14.61
C LEU A 200 16.09 -9.76 -14.02
N SER A 201 15.29 -8.68 -13.98
CA SER A 201 15.55 -7.51 -13.14
C SER A 201 14.72 -7.65 -11.88
N TRP A 202 15.36 -7.88 -10.74
CA TRP A 202 14.70 -8.26 -9.49
C TRP A 202 14.91 -7.24 -8.37
N PHE A 203 13.80 -6.82 -7.76
CA PHE A 203 13.77 -5.99 -6.55
C PHE A 203 13.10 -6.77 -5.42
N GLY A 204 13.81 -6.95 -4.29
CA GLY A 204 13.33 -7.74 -3.15
C GLY A 204 14.50 -8.31 -2.33
N THR A 205 14.22 -8.90 -1.16
CA THR A 205 15.26 -9.50 -0.32
C THR A 205 15.48 -10.99 -0.58
N ALA A 206 14.48 -11.67 -1.15
CA ALA A 206 14.57 -13.09 -1.46
C ALA A 206 15.50 -13.37 -2.64
N ASP A 207 16.22 -14.49 -2.57
CA ASP A 207 17.06 -15.00 -3.66
C ASP A 207 16.17 -15.78 -4.66
N PRO A 208 16.11 -15.37 -5.95
CA PRO A 208 15.35 -16.11 -6.95
C PRO A 208 15.80 -17.57 -7.12
N GLN A 209 17.08 -17.88 -6.88
CA GLN A 209 17.59 -19.26 -6.99
C GLN A 209 16.95 -20.20 -5.97
N HIS A 210 16.53 -19.69 -4.81
CA HIS A 210 15.79 -20.46 -3.80
C HIS A 210 14.47 -21.05 -4.36
N TYR A 211 13.89 -20.40 -5.37
CA TYR A 211 12.68 -20.83 -6.05
C TYR A 211 12.95 -21.65 -7.31
N GLY A 212 14.20 -22.12 -7.51
CA GLY A 212 14.60 -22.90 -8.68
C GLY A 212 14.71 -22.08 -9.97
N LEU A 213 14.83 -20.76 -9.87
CA LEU A 213 14.95 -19.88 -11.03
C LEU A 213 16.42 -19.75 -11.46
N ASN A 214 16.76 -20.36 -12.59
CA ASN A 214 18.01 -20.08 -13.30
C ASN A 214 17.77 -18.91 -14.26
N TYR A 215 18.49 -17.80 -14.06
CA TYR A 215 18.26 -16.56 -14.80
C TYR A 215 19.57 -15.82 -15.13
N HIS A 216 19.50 -15.01 -16.18
CA HIS A 216 20.49 -14.00 -16.52
C HIS A 216 20.12 -12.68 -15.82
N PRO A 217 20.96 -12.17 -14.91
CA PRO A 217 20.65 -10.95 -14.18
C PRO A 217 20.64 -9.75 -15.13
N LEU A 218 19.61 -8.91 -14.98
CA LEU A 218 19.55 -7.58 -15.57
C LEU A 218 19.78 -6.53 -14.48
N PRO A 219 20.22 -5.30 -14.84
CA PRO A 219 20.29 -4.19 -13.90
C PRO A 219 18.95 -4.02 -13.16
N ALA A 220 19.02 -3.95 -11.83
CA ALA A 220 17.87 -3.72 -10.95
C ALA A 220 18.12 -2.49 -10.08
N TRP A 221 17.04 -1.84 -9.65
CA TRP A 221 17.12 -0.71 -8.72
C TRP A 221 16.51 -1.09 -7.36
N PRO A 222 17.21 -0.83 -6.23
CA PRO A 222 18.57 -0.30 -6.15
C PRO A 222 19.60 -1.32 -6.66
N PRO A 223 20.74 -0.84 -7.20
CA PRO A 223 21.78 -1.73 -7.70
C PRO A 223 22.25 -2.66 -6.58
N ARG A 224 22.20 -3.95 -6.82
CA ARG A 224 22.85 -4.95 -5.96
C ARG A 224 24.28 -5.11 -6.45
N GLY A 225 25.23 -4.96 -5.52
CA GLY A 225 26.65 -5.25 -5.77
C GLY A 225 26.89 -6.72 -6.00
#